data_AF-A0A1H2CVV8-F1
#
_entry.id   AF-A0A1H2CVV8-F1
#
_cell.length_a   1.000
_cell.length_b   1.000
_cell.length_c   1.000
_cell.angle_alpha   90.00
_cell.angle_beta   90.00
_cell.angle_gamma   90.00
#
_symmetry.space_group_name_H-M   'P 1'
#
loop_
_entity.id
_entity.type
_entity.pdbx_description
1 polymer ?
#
loop_
_entity_poly.entity_id
_entity_poly.type
_entity_poly.pdbx_seq_one_letter_code
_entity_poly.pdbx_strand_id
1 'polypeptide(L)'
;MYNTGEPHRRGVVPPVSPSNPSGPTPLAAQRIGRLLAIGAQAELESVHTLLTGVRVPEAALCVMVLGQDLIDAGVLAAHCRNAVTDGSVVILVQPRNPGQPSVLLADQLSRLLDREVWAADGPVTIIPGGSLYVADPGTDWWARPPRHPAKARGRRFPVPRWQQVAVTAGPEIVEIPAGWWLPGPPVTGSDDLPFAVPQNDRLFTVLLGDGAPLGEQTLNLIATLPADLRQRLLLAPYGASAARVAALAQQVAETYGHPVSAATGTPLVHPDERVHATVLAGSEAWCRLAERLVYSPQQPPVVTAWTPLSSDLPAAGRATYPLADGWETEVTAFGLWLRPRDVPAGIAAAVRSVPPDEQHLLVRAGASGGP
;
A
#
# COMPACT_ATOMS: atom_id res chain seq x y z
N MET A 1 15.88 -24.70 -81.15
CA MET A 1 15.48 -26.11 -80.91
C MET A 1 16.34 -26.68 -79.79
N TYR A 2 15.71 -27.45 -78.90
CA TYR A 2 16.26 -28.11 -77.69
C TYR A 2 16.55 -27.20 -76.49
N ASN A 3 16.13 -27.48 -75.26
CA ASN A 3 15.23 -28.49 -74.71
C ASN A 3 14.78 -28.00 -73.32
N THR A 4 13.50 -28.17 -73.01
CA THR A 4 12.85 -27.86 -71.72
C THR A 4 13.09 -28.99 -70.71
N GLY A 5 13.46 -28.66 -69.47
CA GLY A 5 13.58 -29.60 -68.36
C GLY A 5 13.14 -28.97 -67.05
N GLU A 6 11.87 -29.15 -66.69
CA GLU A 6 11.33 -28.89 -65.34
C GLU A 6 11.84 -29.94 -64.34
N PRO A 7 12.19 -29.56 -63.11
CA PRO A 7 12.35 -30.53 -62.03
C PRO A 7 11.07 -30.70 -61.22
N HIS A 8 10.70 -31.97 -61.04
CA HIS A 8 9.65 -32.48 -60.16
C HIS A 8 9.63 -31.86 -58.76
N ARG A 9 8.50 -31.25 -58.37
CA ARG A 9 8.15 -30.98 -56.97
C ARG A 9 7.78 -32.29 -56.27
N ARG A 10 8.65 -32.77 -55.37
CA ARG A 10 8.29 -33.76 -54.34
C ARG A 10 7.32 -33.12 -53.36
N GLY A 11 6.15 -33.74 -53.16
CA GLY A 11 5.19 -33.35 -52.13
C GLY A 11 5.80 -33.52 -50.75
N VAL A 12 5.90 -32.42 -50.01
CA VAL A 12 6.22 -32.41 -48.58
C VAL A 12 4.91 -32.73 -47.84
N VAL A 13 4.86 -33.90 -47.20
CA VAL A 13 3.79 -34.22 -46.24
C VAL A 13 3.99 -33.33 -45.02
N PRO A 14 3.01 -32.51 -44.61
CA PRO A 14 3.15 -31.67 -43.43
C PRO A 14 3.29 -32.56 -42.18
N PRO A 15 4.18 -32.20 -41.23
CA PRO A 15 4.28 -32.93 -39.99
C PRO A 15 2.95 -32.85 -39.24
N VAL A 16 2.43 -34.02 -38.85
CA VAL A 16 1.27 -34.16 -37.97
C VAL A 16 1.59 -33.39 -36.69
N SER A 17 0.84 -32.31 -36.45
CA SER A 17 0.94 -31.56 -35.20
C SER A 17 0.62 -32.51 -34.05
N PRO A 18 1.43 -32.58 -32.98
CA PRO A 18 1.10 -33.38 -31.82
C PRO A 18 -0.24 -32.87 -31.27
N SER A 19 -1.23 -33.76 -31.26
CA SER A 19 -2.52 -33.53 -30.65
C SER A 19 -2.30 -33.12 -29.19
N ASN A 20 -2.59 -31.87 -28.84
CA ASN A 20 -2.59 -31.39 -27.47
C ASN A 20 -3.52 -32.30 -26.63
N PRO A 21 -3.03 -32.92 -25.55
CA PRO A 21 -3.88 -33.72 -24.68
C PRO A 21 -4.94 -32.80 -24.07
N SER A 22 -6.19 -32.96 -24.53
CA SER A 22 -7.34 -32.14 -24.16
C SER A 22 -7.96 -32.61 -22.84
N GLY A 23 -7.12 -32.91 -21.85
CA GLY A 23 -7.55 -33.25 -20.49
C GLY A 23 -7.57 -32.01 -19.61
N PRO A 24 -8.48 -31.92 -18.63
CA PRO A 24 -8.42 -30.85 -17.62
C PRO A 24 -7.07 -30.93 -16.90
N THR A 25 -6.33 -29.83 -16.89
CA THR A 25 -5.05 -29.73 -16.18
C THR A 25 -5.28 -30.08 -14.71
N PRO A 26 -4.53 -31.04 -14.14
CA PRO A 26 -4.69 -31.40 -12.74
C PRO A 26 -4.40 -30.18 -11.85
N LEU A 27 -5.32 -29.91 -10.94
CA LEU A 27 -5.20 -28.80 -10.00
C LEU A 27 -4.35 -29.21 -8.81
N ALA A 28 -3.46 -28.31 -8.42
CA ALA A 28 -2.70 -28.42 -7.19
C ALA A 28 -3.22 -27.40 -6.17
N ALA A 29 -3.04 -27.71 -4.90
CA ALA A 29 -3.31 -26.81 -3.80
C ALA A 29 -2.03 -26.65 -2.98
N GLN A 30 -1.55 -25.41 -2.85
CA GLN A 30 -0.36 -25.08 -2.08
C GLN A 30 -0.75 -24.22 -0.88
N ARG A 31 -0.36 -24.64 0.32
CA ARG A 31 -0.58 -23.88 1.55
C ARG A 31 0.66 -23.06 1.91
N ILE A 32 0.49 -21.75 2.07
CA ILE A 32 1.51 -20.79 2.50
C ILE A 32 0.97 -20.11 3.77
N GLY A 33 1.24 -20.70 4.92
CA GLY A 33 0.67 -20.25 6.20
C GLY A 33 -0.87 -20.33 6.22
N ARG A 34 -1.53 -19.16 6.22
CA ARG A 34 -3.00 -18.98 6.17
C ARG A 34 -3.54 -18.66 4.76
N LEU A 35 -2.70 -18.75 3.74
CA LEU A 35 -3.08 -18.67 2.35
C LEU A 35 -3.10 -20.08 1.74
N LEU A 36 -4.18 -20.40 1.04
CA LEU A 36 -4.34 -21.60 0.21
C LEU A 36 -4.42 -21.14 -1.25
N ALA A 37 -3.37 -21.38 -2.02
CA ALA A 37 -3.39 -21.11 -3.44
C ALA A 37 -3.83 -22.38 -4.19
N ILE A 38 -4.78 -22.25 -5.11
CA ILE A 38 -5.32 -23.35 -5.91
C ILE A 38 -5.17 -22.95 -7.38
N GLY A 39 -4.50 -23.78 -8.18
CA GLY A 39 -4.16 -23.44 -9.56
C GLY A 39 -3.47 -24.58 -10.28
N ALA A 40 -3.08 -24.35 -11.54
CA ALA A 40 -2.11 -25.23 -12.18
C ALA A 40 -0.76 -25.13 -11.45
N GLN A 41 -0.02 -26.24 -11.35
CA GLN A 41 1.25 -26.28 -10.62
C GLN A 41 2.25 -25.21 -11.09
N ALA A 42 2.37 -25.00 -12.41
CA ALA A 42 3.25 -23.99 -12.99
C ALA A 42 2.85 -22.54 -12.63
N GLU A 43 1.54 -22.28 -12.46
CA GLU A 43 1.05 -20.97 -12.02
C GLU A 43 1.34 -20.74 -10.54
N LEU A 44 1.15 -21.76 -9.70
CA LEU A 44 1.48 -21.67 -8.27
C LEU A 44 2.96 -21.37 -8.05
N GLU A 45 3.84 -22.02 -8.81
CA GLU A 45 5.29 -21.80 -8.75
C GLU A 45 5.66 -20.38 -9.21
N SER A 46 5.02 -19.85 -10.25
CA SER A 46 5.35 -18.52 -10.79
C SER A 46 4.95 -17.37 -9.86
N VAL A 47 3.92 -17.55 -9.03
CA VAL A 47 3.45 -16.51 -8.09
C VAL A 47 3.87 -16.75 -6.63
N HIS A 48 4.64 -17.81 -6.33
CA HIS A 48 4.94 -18.21 -4.96
C HIS A 48 5.50 -17.06 -4.10
N THR A 49 6.50 -16.32 -4.61
CA THR A 49 7.11 -15.16 -3.93
C THR A 49 6.13 -14.02 -3.69
N LEU A 50 5.15 -13.84 -4.58
CA LEU A 50 4.13 -12.82 -4.42
C LEU A 50 3.12 -13.22 -3.33
N LEU A 51 2.78 -14.51 -3.26
CA LEU A 51 1.84 -15.05 -2.29
C LEU A 51 2.36 -15.03 -0.86
N THR A 52 3.66 -15.21 -0.64
CA THR A 52 4.27 -15.12 0.71
C THR A 52 4.13 -13.73 1.31
N GLY A 53 3.96 -12.70 0.49
CA GLY A 53 3.74 -11.33 0.94
C GLY A 53 2.32 -11.04 1.42
N VAL A 54 1.32 -11.86 1.10
CA VAL A 54 -0.10 -11.57 1.39
C VAL A 54 -0.38 -11.66 2.90
N ARG A 55 -0.95 -10.58 3.46
CA ARG A 55 -1.39 -10.53 4.86
C ARG A 55 -2.80 -11.08 5.02
N VAL A 56 -2.89 -12.24 5.65
CA VAL A 56 -4.17 -12.87 6.00
C VAL A 56 -4.44 -12.68 7.50
N PRO A 57 -5.57 -12.07 7.91
CA PRO A 57 -5.96 -11.99 9.31
C PRO A 57 -5.98 -13.35 10.01
N GLU A 58 -5.75 -13.36 11.32
CA GLU A 58 -5.63 -14.60 12.11
C GLU A 58 -6.87 -15.51 12.01
N ALA A 59 -8.05 -14.89 11.94
CA ALA A 59 -9.35 -15.54 11.83
C ALA A 59 -9.79 -15.77 10.37
N ALA A 60 -8.90 -15.69 9.38
CA ALA A 60 -9.24 -15.86 7.97
C ALA A 60 -8.37 -16.93 7.29
N LEU A 61 -8.94 -17.55 6.26
CA LEU A 61 -8.23 -18.36 5.26
C LEU A 61 -8.35 -17.63 3.92
N CYS A 62 -7.23 -17.16 3.38
CA CYS A 62 -7.23 -16.60 2.03
C CYS A 62 -7.13 -17.72 1.02
N VAL A 63 -8.08 -17.81 0.08
CA VAL A 63 -8.10 -18.81 -0.98
C VAL A 63 -7.88 -18.11 -2.33
N MET A 64 -6.64 -18.18 -2.82
CA MET A 64 -6.28 -17.56 -4.08
C MET A 64 -6.42 -18.59 -5.20
N VAL A 65 -7.33 -18.33 -6.14
CA VAL A 65 -7.56 -19.17 -7.31
C VAL A 65 -6.76 -18.59 -8.46
N LEU A 66 -5.80 -19.35 -8.98
CA LEU A 66 -4.94 -18.97 -10.08
C LEU A 66 -5.36 -19.70 -11.36
N GLY A 67 -5.31 -19.00 -12.48
CA GLY A 67 -5.74 -19.52 -13.77
C GLY A 67 -7.22 -19.24 -14.09
N GLN A 68 -7.56 -19.30 -15.38
CA GLN A 68 -8.91 -18.97 -15.88
C GLN A 68 -9.88 -20.16 -15.92
N ASP A 69 -9.35 -21.39 -15.83
CA ASP A 69 -10.09 -22.63 -16.05
C ASP A 69 -10.81 -23.15 -14.78
N LEU A 70 -10.66 -22.45 -13.65
CA LEU A 70 -11.21 -22.81 -12.34
C LEU A 70 -12.55 -22.12 -12.10
N ILE A 71 -13.64 -22.78 -12.49
CA ILE A 71 -15.00 -22.25 -12.31
C ILE A 71 -15.89 -23.20 -11.47
N ASP A 72 -15.47 -24.46 -11.25
CA ASP A 72 -16.31 -25.39 -10.49
C ASP A 72 -16.24 -25.14 -8.97
N ALA A 73 -17.33 -24.61 -8.41
CA ALA A 73 -17.47 -24.35 -6.98
C ALA A 73 -17.36 -25.63 -6.13
N GLY A 74 -17.74 -26.79 -6.66
CA GLY A 74 -17.66 -28.07 -5.97
C GLY A 74 -16.22 -28.53 -5.76
N VAL A 75 -15.40 -28.43 -6.80
CA VAL A 75 -13.96 -28.71 -6.76
C VAL A 75 -13.26 -27.77 -5.78
N LEU A 76 -13.53 -26.46 -5.87
CA LEU A 76 -12.97 -25.49 -4.92
C LEU A 76 -13.42 -25.78 -3.49
N ALA A 77 -14.70 -26.10 -3.27
CA ALA A 77 -15.21 -26.47 -1.96
C ALA A 77 -14.50 -27.71 -1.40
N ALA A 78 -14.25 -28.72 -2.23
CA ALA A 78 -13.54 -29.93 -1.81
C ALA A 78 -12.10 -29.63 -1.33
N HIS A 79 -11.37 -28.77 -2.04
CA HIS A 79 -10.05 -28.32 -1.61
C HIS A 79 -10.12 -27.47 -0.33
N CYS A 80 -11.11 -26.59 -0.22
CA CYS A 80 -11.27 -25.70 0.93
C CYS A 80 -11.67 -26.44 2.21
N ARG A 81 -12.53 -27.46 2.15
CA ARG A 81 -13.02 -28.19 3.33
C ARG A 81 -11.91 -28.75 4.22
N ASN A 82 -10.79 -29.15 3.63
CA ASN A 82 -9.65 -29.69 4.36
C ASN A 82 -8.76 -28.60 4.98
N ALA A 83 -8.93 -27.34 4.57
CA ALA A 83 -8.08 -26.22 4.98
C ALA A 83 -8.79 -25.20 5.88
N VAL A 84 -10.11 -25.06 5.76
CA VAL A 84 -10.96 -24.12 6.51
C VAL A 84 -11.16 -24.66 7.93
N THR A 85 -10.79 -23.86 8.93
CA THR A 85 -11.12 -24.11 10.34
C THR A 85 -12.38 -23.36 10.76
N ASP A 86 -12.97 -23.74 11.89
CA ASP A 86 -14.10 -23.01 12.47
C ASP A 86 -13.78 -21.52 12.64
N GLY A 87 -14.68 -20.67 12.16
CA GLY A 87 -14.54 -19.21 12.22
C GLY A 87 -13.74 -18.57 11.08
N SER A 88 -13.14 -19.37 10.18
CA SER A 88 -12.41 -18.84 9.03
C SER A 88 -13.34 -18.17 8.02
N VAL A 89 -13.00 -16.96 7.59
CA VAL A 89 -13.53 -16.33 6.37
C VAL A 89 -12.72 -16.79 5.17
N VAL A 90 -13.38 -17.19 4.08
CA VAL A 90 -12.72 -17.56 2.81
C VAL A 90 -12.63 -16.32 1.93
N ILE A 91 -11.43 -15.94 1.49
CA ILE A 91 -11.25 -14.82 0.55
C ILE A 91 -10.94 -15.40 -0.81
N LEU A 92 -11.84 -15.26 -1.77
CA LEU A 92 -11.68 -15.68 -3.15
C LEU A 92 -11.06 -14.56 -3.97
N VAL A 93 -9.86 -14.81 -4.48
CA VAL A 93 -9.20 -13.95 -5.47
C VAL A 93 -9.07 -14.74 -6.77
N GLN A 94 -9.61 -14.21 -7.86
CA GLN A 94 -9.59 -14.85 -9.17
C GLN A 94 -9.13 -13.83 -10.23
N PRO A 95 -8.32 -14.25 -11.23
CA PRO A 95 -8.05 -13.42 -12.40
C PRO A 95 -9.35 -12.96 -13.06
N ARG A 96 -9.37 -11.74 -13.59
CA ARG A 96 -10.55 -11.20 -14.27
C ARG A 96 -10.98 -12.14 -15.39
N ASN A 97 -12.16 -12.74 -15.26
CA ASN A 97 -12.80 -13.50 -16.33
C ASN A 97 -13.95 -12.65 -16.92
N PRO A 98 -13.82 -12.14 -18.15
CA PRO A 98 -14.88 -11.37 -18.80
C PRO A 98 -16.07 -12.29 -19.13
N GLY A 99 -17.03 -12.36 -18.21
CA GLY A 99 -18.26 -13.13 -18.40
C GLY A 99 -18.80 -13.79 -17.14
N GLN A 100 -17.97 -13.94 -16.10
CA GLN A 100 -18.42 -14.45 -14.80
C GLN A 100 -17.79 -13.65 -13.66
N PRO A 101 -18.59 -12.84 -12.93
CA PRO A 101 -18.08 -12.15 -11.75
C PRO A 101 -17.79 -13.18 -10.66
N SER A 102 -16.62 -13.09 -10.04
CA SER A 102 -16.15 -13.94 -8.91
C SER A 102 -17.17 -14.00 -7.76
N VAL A 103 -18.03 -12.98 -7.70
CA VAL A 103 -19.17 -12.85 -6.81
C VAL A 103 -20.17 -14.01 -6.89
N LEU A 104 -20.46 -14.55 -8.08
CA LEU A 104 -21.36 -15.69 -8.24
C LEU A 104 -20.73 -16.99 -7.72
N LEU A 105 -19.44 -17.17 -8.00
CA LEU A 105 -18.66 -18.30 -7.49
C LEU A 105 -18.58 -18.25 -5.97
N ALA A 106 -18.37 -17.07 -5.39
CA ALA A 106 -18.37 -16.87 -3.95
C ALA A 106 -19.71 -17.24 -3.30
N ASP A 107 -20.85 -16.92 -3.93
CA ASP A 107 -22.18 -17.29 -3.44
C ASP A 107 -22.42 -18.80 -3.46
N GLN A 108 -21.96 -19.49 -4.52
CA GLN A 108 -22.01 -20.95 -4.58
C GLN A 108 -21.10 -21.60 -3.53
N LEU A 109 -19.85 -21.13 -3.44
CA LEU A 109 -18.86 -21.62 -2.49
C LEU A 109 -19.31 -21.40 -1.04
N SER A 110 -19.92 -20.25 -0.77
CA SER A 110 -20.51 -19.91 0.53
C SER A 110 -21.57 -20.91 0.96
N ARG A 111 -22.47 -21.31 0.05
CA ARG A 111 -23.48 -22.34 0.30
C ARG A 111 -22.90 -23.74 0.46
N LEU A 112 -21.86 -24.10 -0.30
CA LEU A 112 -21.23 -25.42 -0.25
C LEU A 112 -20.34 -25.64 0.98
N LEU A 113 -19.77 -24.55 1.51
CA LEU A 113 -18.96 -24.54 2.73
C LEU A 113 -19.76 -24.18 3.99
N ASP A 114 -20.96 -23.62 3.83
CA ASP A 114 -21.77 -23.02 4.90
C ASP A 114 -20.98 -21.95 5.68
N ARG A 115 -20.26 -21.07 4.96
CA ARG A 115 -19.36 -20.04 5.51
C ARG A 115 -19.38 -18.75 4.70
N GLU A 116 -19.01 -17.64 5.34
CA GLU A 116 -18.84 -16.37 4.63
C GLU A 116 -17.66 -16.45 3.65
N VAL A 117 -17.92 -16.13 2.37
CA VAL A 117 -16.91 -16.02 1.32
C VAL A 117 -16.84 -14.57 0.87
N TRP A 118 -15.64 -14.00 0.84
CA TRP A 118 -15.40 -12.66 0.30
C TRP A 118 -14.86 -12.79 -1.11
N ALA A 119 -15.37 -12.01 -2.06
CA ALA A 119 -14.80 -11.96 -3.41
C ALA A 119 -14.79 -10.53 -3.94
N ALA A 120 -13.75 -10.19 -4.67
CA ALA A 120 -13.72 -8.96 -5.44
C ALA A 120 -14.64 -9.06 -6.66
N ASP A 121 -15.34 -7.99 -7.00
CA ASP A 121 -16.09 -7.82 -8.25
C ASP A 121 -15.26 -7.11 -9.35
N GLY A 122 -13.96 -6.94 -9.13
CA GLY A 122 -13.01 -6.32 -10.05
C GLY A 122 -11.60 -6.91 -9.92
N PRO A 123 -10.62 -6.41 -10.70
CA PRO A 123 -9.24 -6.85 -10.64
C PRO A 123 -8.63 -6.54 -9.27
N VAL A 124 -7.90 -7.52 -8.73
CA VAL A 124 -7.24 -7.42 -7.43
C VAL A 124 -5.74 -7.20 -7.62
N THR A 125 -5.21 -6.14 -7.00
CA THR A 125 -3.79 -5.84 -6.93
C THR A 125 -3.26 -6.18 -5.53
N ILE A 126 -2.10 -6.81 -5.45
CA ILE A 126 -1.38 -7.00 -4.19
C ILE A 126 -0.55 -5.74 -3.94
N ILE A 127 -0.82 -5.10 -2.82
CA ILE A 127 -0.18 -3.85 -2.40
C ILE A 127 1.02 -4.18 -1.52
N PRO A 128 2.12 -3.41 -1.61
CA PRO A 128 3.25 -3.59 -0.69
C PRO A 128 2.82 -3.61 0.77
N GLY A 129 3.35 -4.57 1.52
CA GLY A 129 2.86 -4.89 2.87
C GLY A 129 1.74 -5.92 2.91
N GLY A 130 1.29 -6.45 1.77
CA GLY A 130 0.48 -7.67 1.69
C GLY A 130 -1.03 -7.48 1.69
N SER A 131 -1.53 -6.25 1.72
CA SER A 131 -2.96 -5.99 1.53
C SER A 131 -3.35 -6.20 0.06
N LEU A 132 -4.62 -6.49 -0.17
CA LEU A 132 -5.23 -6.63 -1.48
C LEU A 132 -6.15 -5.44 -1.74
N TYR A 133 -6.18 -4.95 -2.97
CA TYR A 133 -6.97 -3.80 -3.37
C TYR A 133 -7.73 -4.07 -4.68
N VAL A 134 -9.00 -3.68 -4.76
CA VAL A 134 -9.77 -3.76 -6.01
C VAL A 134 -9.63 -2.46 -6.79
N ALA A 135 -8.91 -2.51 -7.92
CA ALA A 135 -8.39 -1.30 -8.59
C ALA A 135 -9.39 -0.56 -9.47
N ASP A 136 -10.42 -1.24 -10.00
CA ASP A 136 -11.38 -0.61 -10.91
C ASP A 136 -12.35 0.31 -10.13
N PRO A 137 -12.68 1.52 -10.64
CA PRO A 137 -13.70 2.36 -10.02
C PRO A 137 -15.07 1.67 -9.96
N GLY A 138 -15.79 1.82 -8.84
CA GLY A 138 -17.11 1.22 -8.64
C GLY A 138 -17.09 -0.29 -8.36
N THR A 139 -15.92 -0.87 -8.12
CA THR A 139 -15.74 -2.27 -7.71
C THR A 139 -15.30 -2.34 -6.24
N ASP A 140 -15.75 -3.36 -5.51
CA ASP A 140 -15.57 -3.60 -4.09
C ASP A 140 -15.30 -5.09 -3.77
N TRP A 141 -14.80 -5.34 -2.57
CA TRP A 141 -14.93 -6.65 -1.95
C TRP A 141 -16.38 -6.88 -1.51
N TRP A 142 -16.94 -8.03 -1.85
CA TRP A 142 -18.26 -8.45 -1.44
C TRP A 142 -18.18 -9.64 -0.49
N ALA A 143 -18.69 -9.47 0.73
CA ALA A 143 -18.94 -10.57 1.63
C ALA A 143 -20.25 -11.27 1.27
N ARG A 144 -20.19 -12.60 1.13
CA ARG A 144 -21.31 -13.50 0.79
C ARG A 144 -21.51 -14.50 1.94
N PRO A 145 -22.29 -14.15 2.97
CA PRO A 145 -22.66 -15.10 4.02
C PRO A 145 -23.65 -16.14 3.48
N PRO A 146 -23.63 -17.38 4.01
CA PRO A 146 -24.52 -18.43 3.53
C PRO A 146 -25.96 -18.01 3.80
N ARG A 147 -26.81 -18.09 2.77
CA ARG A 147 -28.26 -17.81 2.87
C ARG A 147 -28.63 -16.37 3.23
N HIS A 148 -27.67 -15.44 3.20
CA HIS A 148 -27.90 -14.04 3.50
C HIS A 148 -27.51 -13.15 2.32
N PRO A 149 -28.12 -11.94 2.20
CA PRO A 149 -27.74 -10.99 1.17
C PRO A 149 -26.26 -10.61 1.27
N ALA A 150 -25.70 -10.31 0.12
CA ALA A 150 -24.36 -9.82 0.00
C ALA A 150 -24.17 -8.45 0.66
N LYS A 151 -22.95 -8.21 1.14
CA LYS A 151 -22.58 -6.93 1.70
C LYS A 151 -21.25 -6.45 1.12
N ALA A 152 -21.25 -5.25 0.54
CA ALA A 152 -20.01 -4.57 0.15
C ALA A 152 -19.17 -4.29 1.40
N ARG A 153 -17.86 -4.55 1.28
CA ARG A 153 -16.85 -4.35 2.34
C ARG A 153 -15.86 -3.24 1.97
N GLY A 154 -16.04 -2.59 0.83
CA GLY A 154 -15.15 -1.58 0.27
C GLY A 154 -13.99 -2.22 -0.50
N ARG A 155 -13.03 -1.40 -0.94
CA ARG A 155 -12.00 -1.81 -1.92
C ARG A 155 -10.77 -2.50 -1.36
N ARG A 156 -10.57 -2.44 -0.05
CA ARG A 156 -9.36 -2.95 0.63
C ARG A 156 -9.61 -4.25 1.39
N PHE A 157 -8.64 -5.13 1.35
CA PHE A 157 -8.56 -6.32 2.19
C PHE A 157 -7.15 -6.47 2.81
N PRO A 158 -7.01 -6.71 4.12
CA PRO A 158 -8.06 -6.58 5.12
C PRO A 158 -8.60 -5.15 5.15
N VAL A 159 -9.88 -5.01 5.52
CA VAL A 159 -10.54 -3.70 5.62
C VAL A 159 -9.85 -2.90 6.74
N PRO A 160 -9.21 -1.76 6.44
CA PRO A 160 -8.60 -0.96 7.49
C PRO A 160 -9.69 -0.33 8.36
N ARG A 161 -9.40 -0.10 9.65
CA ARG A 161 -10.38 0.45 10.61
C ARG A 161 -11.07 1.72 10.12
N TRP A 162 -10.33 2.57 9.42
CA TRP A 162 -10.84 3.83 8.90
C TRP A 162 -11.83 3.68 7.73
N GLN A 163 -11.79 2.59 6.96
CA GLN A 163 -12.69 2.38 5.80
C GLN A 163 -14.13 2.09 6.23
N GLN A 164 -14.36 1.77 7.51
CA GLN A 164 -15.72 1.63 8.05
C GLN A 164 -16.51 2.94 8.01
N VAL A 165 -15.80 4.06 7.82
CA VAL A 165 -16.36 5.38 7.66
C VAL A 165 -16.49 5.66 6.16
N ALA A 166 -17.72 5.84 5.68
CA ALA A 166 -17.95 6.22 4.29
C ALA A 166 -17.34 7.62 4.04
N VAL A 167 -16.51 7.73 3.01
CA VAL A 167 -15.89 9.00 2.61
C VAL A 167 -16.21 9.23 1.14
N THR A 168 -16.92 10.32 0.86
CA THR A 168 -17.22 10.70 -0.52
C THR A 168 -16.04 11.46 -1.09
N ALA A 169 -15.40 10.89 -2.11
CA ALA A 169 -14.39 11.57 -2.90
C ALA A 169 -15.06 12.58 -3.86
N GLY A 170 -14.57 13.81 -3.88
CA GLY A 170 -14.85 14.75 -4.97
C GLY A 170 -14.16 14.33 -6.28
N PRO A 171 -14.47 14.98 -7.41
CA PRO A 171 -13.92 14.58 -8.73
C PRO A 171 -12.40 14.68 -8.84
N GLU A 172 -11.77 15.50 -7.99
CA GLU A 172 -10.31 15.72 -7.92
C GLU A 172 -9.58 14.67 -7.06
N ILE A 173 -10.33 13.81 -6.37
CA ILE A 173 -9.81 12.81 -5.42
C ILE A 173 -9.81 11.44 -6.09
N VAL A 174 -8.63 10.84 -6.18
CA VAL A 174 -8.49 9.43 -6.55
C VAL A 174 -8.34 8.61 -5.27
N GLU A 175 -9.17 7.58 -5.15
CA GLU A 175 -9.02 6.60 -4.08
C GLU A 175 -7.88 5.63 -4.41
N ILE A 176 -6.96 5.48 -3.44
CA ILE A 176 -5.79 4.61 -3.50
C ILE A 176 -5.79 3.64 -2.31
N PRO A 177 -4.98 2.57 -2.31
CA PRO A 177 -4.95 1.61 -1.20
C PRO A 177 -4.71 2.23 0.18
N ALA A 178 -3.87 3.26 0.29
CA ALA A 178 -3.58 3.88 1.58
C ALA A 178 -4.57 4.99 2.01
N GLY A 179 -5.48 5.42 1.13
CA GLY A 179 -6.40 6.53 1.37
C GLY A 179 -6.73 7.30 0.09
N TRP A 180 -6.34 8.57 0.03
CA TRP A 180 -6.63 9.50 -1.07
C TRP A 180 -5.38 10.04 -1.76
N TRP A 181 -5.54 10.44 -3.02
CA TRP A 181 -4.54 11.15 -3.81
C TRP A 181 -5.13 12.45 -4.40
N LEU A 182 -4.42 13.58 -4.22
CA LEU A 182 -4.84 14.95 -4.52
C LEU A 182 -3.74 15.77 -5.25
N PRO A 183 -3.98 16.37 -6.42
CA PRO A 183 -5.01 15.95 -7.35
C PRO A 183 -4.56 14.58 -7.85
N GLY A 184 -5.49 13.64 -7.94
CA GLY A 184 -5.19 12.46 -8.74
C GLY A 184 -5.23 12.87 -10.23
N PRO A 185 -4.27 12.50 -11.08
CA PRO A 185 -4.51 12.44 -12.50
C PRO A 185 -5.69 11.47 -12.76
N PRO A 186 -6.31 11.55 -13.94
CA PRO A 186 -7.23 10.51 -14.38
C PRO A 186 -6.53 9.15 -14.24
N VAL A 187 -7.15 8.20 -13.54
CA VAL A 187 -6.53 6.89 -13.25
C VAL A 187 -6.18 6.19 -14.56
N THR A 188 -4.89 6.08 -14.88
CA THR A 188 -4.40 5.43 -16.11
C THR A 188 -4.02 3.96 -15.93
N GLY A 189 -3.82 3.50 -14.68
CA GLY A 189 -3.56 2.09 -14.38
C GLY A 189 -3.27 1.85 -12.89
N SER A 190 -3.27 0.58 -12.47
CA SER A 190 -2.95 0.15 -11.09
C SER A 190 -1.44 0.12 -10.78
N ASP A 191 -0.61 0.29 -11.81
CA ASP A 191 0.85 0.17 -11.70
C ASP A 191 1.53 1.50 -11.32
N ASP A 192 0.73 2.54 -11.08
CA ASP A 192 1.22 3.84 -10.66
C ASP A 192 1.68 3.80 -9.19
N LEU A 193 2.77 4.53 -8.88
CA LEU A 193 3.39 4.60 -7.55
C LEU A 193 2.44 4.93 -6.37
N PRO A 194 1.36 5.72 -6.51
CA PRO A 194 0.38 5.93 -5.45
C PRO A 194 -0.30 4.65 -4.98
N PHE A 195 -0.44 3.66 -5.87
CA PHE A 195 -0.94 2.33 -5.53
C PHE A 195 0.11 1.48 -4.81
N ALA A 196 1.39 1.82 -4.89
CA ALA A 196 2.45 1.16 -4.12
C ALA A 196 2.56 1.66 -2.68
N VAL A 197 1.84 2.73 -2.30
CA VAL A 197 1.85 3.25 -0.94
C VAL A 197 1.18 2.23 0.01
N PRO A 198 1.89 1.75 1.05
CA PRO A 198 1.39 0.68 1.89
C PRO A 198 0.18 1.14 2.69
N GLN A 199 -0.84 0.28 2.74
CA GLN A 199 -2.01 0.51 3.57
C GLN A 199 -1.62 0.49 5.06
N ASN A 200 -2.13 1.46 5.82
CA ASN A 200 -2.01 1.49 7.27
C ASN A 200 -3.39 1.30 7.92
N ASP A 201 -3.51 0.38 8.89
CA ASP A 201 -4.79 0.13 9.58
C ASP A 201 -5.24 1.32 10.45
N ARG A 202 -4.30 2.16 10.90
CA ARG A 202 -4.53 3.25 11.84
C ARG A 202 -4.51 4.63 11.21
N LEU A 203 -3.79 4.80 10.10
CA LEU A 203 -3.60 6.08 9.44
C LEU A 203 -4.34 6.12 8.11
N PHE A 204 -5.01 7.24 7.85
CA PHE A 204 -5.59 7.56 6.56
C PHE A 204 -4.61 8.47 5.80
N THR A 205 -4.04 7.96 4.71
CA THR A 205 -3.02 8.70 3.96
C THR A 205 -3.66 9.58 2.90
N VAL A 206 -3.29 10.85 2.88
CA VAL A 206 -3.58 11.78 1.78
C VAL A 206 -2.27 12.10 1.06
N LEU A 207 -2.11 11.53 -0.13
CA LEU A 207 -1.00 11.81 -1.04
C LEU A 207 -1.25 13.12 -1.77
N LEU A 208 -0.25 14.00 -1.74
CA LEU A 208 -0.30 15.32 -2.35
C LEU A 208 0.55 15.33 -3.61
N GLY A 209 -0.12 15.14 -4.73
CA GLY A 209 0.32 15.25 -6.12
C GLY A 209 0.99 16.57 -6.47
N ASP A 210 1.71 16.59 -7.59
CA ASP A 210 2.05 17.86 -8.23
C ASP A 210 0.77 18.58 -8.69
N GLY A 211 0.75 19.89 -8.56
CA GLY A 211 -0.46 20.70 -8.79
C GLY A 211 -1.52 20.60 -7.69
N ALA A 212 -1.25 19.91 -6.56
CA ALA A 212 -2.20 19.82 -5.45
C ALA A 212 -2.61 21.20 -4.95
N PRO A 213 -3.91 21.41 -4.67
CA PRO A 213 -4.41 22.70 -4.19
C PRO A 213 -4.01 22.90 -2.72
N LEU A 214 -2.75 23.24 -2.45
CA LEU A 214 -2.25 23.42 -1.09
C LEU A 214 -2.83 24.68 -0.43
N GLY A 215 -2.95 24.66 0.89
CA GLY A 215 -3.56 25.73 1.69
C GLY A 215 -5.06 25.55 1.88
N GLU A 216 -5.84 26.63 1.73
CA GLU A 216 -7.26 26.68 2.09
C GLU A 216 -8.12 25.63 1.37
N GLN A 217 -7.83 25.36 0.10
CA GLN A 217 -8.58 24.36 -0.67
C GLN A 217 -8.36 22.93 -0.11
N THR A 218 -7.12 22.52 0.17
CA THR A 218 -6.87 21.23 0.84
C THR A 218 -7.43 21.20 2.26
N LEU A 219 -7.40 22.32 3.00
CA LEU A 219 -8.08 22.39 4.30
C LEU A 219 -9.58 22.15 4.16
N ASN A 220 -10.25 22.78 3.20
CA ASN A 220 -11.68 22.58 2.97
C ASN A 220 -11.98 21.12 2.59
N LEU A 221 -11.13 20.47 1.81
CA LEU A 221 -11.24 19.03 1.53
C LEU A 221 -11.06 18.19 2.78
N ILE A 222 -10.04 18.46 3.61
CA ILE A 222 -9.83 17.76 4.88
C ILE A 222 -11.00 17.99 5.84
N ALA A 223 -11.64 19.17 5.83
CA ALA A 223 -12.82 19.46 6.63
C ALA A 223 -14.01 18.54 6.29
N THR A 224 -14.07 18.00 5.07
CA THR A 224 -15.11 17.03 4.68
C THR A 224 -14.90 15.63 5.26
N LEU A 225 -13.66 15.30 5.68
CA LEU A 225 -13.37 14.02 6.31
C LEU A 225 -14.06 13.94 7.67
N PRO A 226 -14.62 12.79 8.06
CA PRO A 226 -15.14 12.60 9.42
C PRO A 226 -14.05 12.80 10.48
N ALA A 227 -14.46 13.24 11.68
CA ALA A 227 -13.53 13.66 12.74
C ALA A 227 -12.50 12.58 13.11
N ASP A 228 -12.92 11.30 13.16
CA ASP A 228 -12.01 10.18 13.46
C ASP A 228 -10.92 10.03 12.38
N LEU A 229 -11.22 10.30 11.10
CA LEU A 229 -10.24 10.27 10.03
C LEU A 229 -9.29 11.45 10.09
N ARG A 230 -9.80 12.66 10.39
CA ARG A 230 -8.96 13.85 10.57
C ARG A 230 -7.92 13.65 11.68
N GLN A 231 -8.28 12.98 12.77
CA GLN A 231 -7.37 12.64 13.87
C GLN A 231 -6.33 11.56 13.51
N ARG A 232 -6.53 10.85 12.39
CA ARG A 232 -5.68 9.76 11.90
C ARG A 232 -4.97 10.10 10.60
N LEU A 233 -4.93 11.38 10.25
CA LEU A 233 -4.43 11.85 8.97
C LEU A 233 -2.90 11.71 8.88
N LEU A 234 -2.45 11.12 7.77
CA LEU A 234 -1.07 11.18 7.30
C LEU A 234 -1.03 11.95 5.99
N LEU A 235 -0.45 13.15 6.01
CA LEU A 235 -0.16 13.89 4.77
C LEU A 235 1.17 13.41 4.22
N ALA A 236 1.24 13.13 2.93
CA ALA A 236 2.49 12.68 2.31
C ALA A 236 2.67 13.32 0.93
N PRO A 237 3.87 13.80 0.58
CA PRO A 237 4.13 14.33 -0.74
C PRO A 237 4.12 13.21 -1.79
N TYR A 238 3.67 13.55 -2.99
CA TYR A 238 3.78 12.77 -4.22
C TYR A 238 4.06 13.75 -5.37
N GLY A 239 5.33 14.09 -5.60
CA GLY A 239 5.70 15.18 -6.51
C GLY A 239 5.55 16.59 -5.90
N ALA A 240 4.67 16.80 -4.91
CA ALA A 240 4.67 18.03 -4.11
C ALA A 240 5.93 18.16 -3.25
N SER A 241 6.32 19.41 -2.98
CA SER A 241 7.46 19.70 -2.12
C SER A 241 7.16 19.36 -0.65
N ALA A 242 8.08 18.65 0.00
CA ALA A 242 7.88 18.19 1.37
C ALA A 242 7.81 19.34 2.39
N ALA A 243 8.46 20.49 2.14
CA ALA A 243 8.30 21.68 2.99
C ALA A 243 6.88 22.25 2.90
N ARG A 244 6.26 22.23 1.71
CA ARG A 244 4.86 22.65 1.55
C ARG A 244 3.88 21.70 2.25
N VAL A 245 4.13 20.39 2.19
CA VAL A 245 3.35 19.40 2.94
C VAL A 245 3.49 19.60 4.46
N ALA A 246 4.71 19.88 4.94
CA ALA A 246 4.95 20.21 6.34
C ALA A 246 4.19 21.46 6.80
N ALA A 247 4.20 22.54 5.99
CA ALA A 247 3.45 23.76 6.28
C ALA A 247 1.94 23.50 6.34
N LEU A 248 1.41 22.72 5.39
CA LEU A 248 0.01 22.31 5.40
C LEU A 248 -0.32 21.46 6.64
N ALA A 249 0.54 20.53 7.05
CA ALA A 249 0.32 19.72 8.24
C ALA A 249 0.23 20.56 9.52
N GLN A 250 1.12 21.56 9.67
CA GLN A 250 1.04 22.53 10.75
C GLN A 250 -0.28 23.33 10.69
N GLN A 251 -0.66 23.81 9.52
CA GLN A 251 -1.90 24.57 9.32
C GLN A 251 -3.15 23.75 9.67
N VAL A 252 -3.19 22.47 9.27
CA VAL A 252 -4.26 21.52 9.63
C VAL A 252 -4.30 21.32 11.14
N ALA A 253 -3.13 21.12 11.78
CA ALA A 253 -3.06 20.93 13.22
C ALA A 253 -3.60 22.16 13.98
N GLU A 254 -3.19 23.36 13.58
CA GLU A 254 -3.66 24.63 14.15
C GLU A 254 -5.15 24.85 13.94
N THR A 255 -5.65 24.56 12.73
CA THR A 255 -7.05 24.78 12.36
C THR A 255 -8.00 23.86 13.12
N TYR A 256 -7.64 22.58 13.28
CA TYR A 256 -8.54 21.58 13.90
C TYR A 256 -8.18 21.24 15.36
N GLY A 257 -7.10 21.81 15.89
CA GLY A 257 -6.72 21.68 17.30
C GLY A 257 -6.27 20.27 17.70
N HIS A 258 -5.82 19.43 16.76
CA HIS A 258 -5.33 18.09 17.05
C HIS A 258 -4.03 17.78 16.30
N PRO A 259 -3.21 16.83 16.78
CA PRO A 259 -1.99 16.44 16.08
C PRO A 259 -2.27 15.91 14.67
N VAL A 260 -1.35 16.19 13.73
CA VAL A 260 -1.40 15.73 12.34
C VAL A 260 -0.06 15.09 11.99
N SER A 261 -0.09 13.90 11.37
CA SER A 261 1.13 13.26 10.90
C SER A 261 1.46 13.73 9.49
N ALA A 262 2.74 13.95 9.20
CA ALA A 262 3.24 14.15 7.84
C ALA A 262 4.43 13.24 7.57
N ALA A 263 4.45 12.61 6.39
CA ALA A 263 5.63 11.96 5.87
C ALA A 263 6.54 13.00 5.21
N THR A 264 7.85 12.78 5.30
CA THR A 264 8.85 13.67 4.69
C THR A 264 9.11 13.36 3.21
N GLY A 265 8.50 12.28 2.71
CA GLY A 265 8.58 11.73 1.35
C GLY A 265 7.37 10.82 1.10
N THR A 266 7.25 10.26 -0.10
CA THR A 266 6.21 9.26 -0.41
C THR A 266 6.52 7.96 0.35
N PRO A 267 5.62 7.45 1.21
CA PRO A 267 5.89 6.22 1.96
C PRO A 267 5.83 5.03 1.01
N LEU A 268 6.96 4.34 0.82
CA LEU A 268 7.07 3.15 -0.03
C LEU A 268 7.73 2.02 0.77
N VAL A 269 7.40 0.77 0.43
CA VAL A 269 8.07 -0.40 1.00
C VAL A 269 9.37 -0.62 0.25
N HIS A 270 10.49 -0.62 0.97
CA HIS A 270 11.82 -0.88 0.44
C HIS A 270 12.13 -2.39 0.45
N PRO A 271 13.13 -2.90 -0.29
CA PRO A 271 13.52 -4.31 -0.28
C PRO A 271 13.83 -4.94 1.09
N ASP A 272 14.07 -4.13 2.13
CA ASP A 272 14.23 -4.59 3.52
C ASP A 272 12.88 -4.72 4.26
N GLU A 273 11.76 -4.68 3.53
CA GLU A 273 10.37 -4.76 3.99
C GLU A 273 9.93 -3.60 4.91
N ARG A 274 10.77 -2.58 5.09
CA ARG A 274 10.43 -1.40 5.88
C ARG A 274 9.77 -0.34 5.00
N VAL A 275 8.89 0.45 5.61
CA VAL A 275 8.31 1.62 4.95
C VAL A 275 9.28 2.78 5.11
N HIS A 276 9.83 3.27 4.00
CA HIS A 276 10.70 4.44 3.97
C HIS A 276 9.99 5.59 3.28
N ALA A 277 10.32 6.81 3.68
CA ALA A 277 9.89 8.01 2.98
C ALA A 277 10.83 8.24 1.80
N THR A 278 10.36 7.94 0.59
CA THR A 278 11.14 8.08 -0.65
C THR A 278 10.77 9.35 -1.38
N VAL A 279 11.76 10.05 -1.92
CA VAL A 279 11.52 11.15 -2.86
C VAL A 279 11.51 10.58 -4.28
N LEU A 280 10.44 10.85 -5.03
CA LEU A 280 10.27 10.28 -6.37
C LEU A 280 11.21 10.94 -7.39
N ALA A 281 11.73 10.12 -8.31
CA ALA A 281 12.77 10.49 -9.28
C ALA A 281 12.35 11.68 -10.16
N GLY A 282 13.24 12.66 -10.27
CA GLY A 282 12.99 13.96 -10.92
C GLY A 282 13.39 15.15 -10.04
N SER A 283 13.57 14.92 -8.74
CA SER A 283 14.26 15.84 -7.83
C SER A 283 15.52 15.15 -7.29
N GLU A 284 16.66 15.83 -7.34
CA GLU A 284 17.90 15.41 -6.66
C GLU A 284 17.75 15.57 -5.14
N ALA A 285 16.81 14.84 -4.54
CA ALA A 285 16.55 14.93 -3.13
C ALA A 285 17.23 13.77 -2.40
N TRP A 286 18.01 14.13 -1.38
CA TRP A 286 18.67 13.21 -0.46
C TRP A 286 17.64 12.43 0.38
N CYS A 287 18.01 11.23 0.82
CA CYS A 287 17.18 10.39 1.69
C CYS A 287 17.01 11.06 3.06
N ARG A 288 15.77 11.39 3.42
CA ARG A 288 15.49 12.12 4.67
C ARG A 288 15.55 11.19 5.87
N LEU A 289 16.42 11.53 6.82
CA LEU A 289 16.60 10.77 8.07
C LEU A 289 15.30 10.69 8.88
N ALA A 290 14.56 11.81 9.00
CA ALA A 290 13.20 11.77 9.52
C ALA A 290 12.27 11.26 8.43
N GLU A 291 11.51 10.19 8.70
CA GLU A 291 10.55 9.59 7.76
C GLU A 291 9.13 10.11 8.02
N ARG A 292 8.79 10.34 9.30
CA ARG A 292 7.48 10.85 9.73
C ARG A 292 7.61 11.82 10.89
N LEU A 293 6.87 12.92 10.77
CA LEU A 293 6.76 13.99 11.76
C LEU A 293 5.31 14.08 12.25
N VAL A 294 5.12 14.53 13.49
CA VAL A 294 3.82 14.91 14.05
C VAL A 294 3.84 16.39 14.37
N TYR A 295 2.88 17.12 13.84
CA TYR A 295 2.66 18.55 14.04
C TYR A 295 1.52 18.73 15.03
N SER A 296 1.74 19.56 16.05
CA SER A 296 0.72 19.90 17.06
C SER A 296 0.53 21.41 17.12
N PRO A 297 -0.65 21.90 17.55
CA PRO A 297 -0.89 23.33 17.69
C PRO A 297 0.19 24.01 18.55
N GLN A 298 0.78 25.10 18.03
CA GLN A 298 1.78 25.92 18.71
C GLN A 298 3.02 25.17 19.24
N GLN A 299 3.34 23.99 18.72
CA GLN A 299 4.49 23.18 19.14
C GLN A 299 5.41 22.87 17.96
N PRO A 300 6.73 22.73 18.19
CA PRO A 300 7.64 22.24 17.16
C PRO A 300 7.26 20.83 16.71
N PRO A 301 7.54 20.47 15.45
CA PRO A 301 7.27 19.13 14.95
C PRO A 301 8.11 18.08 15.69
N VAL A 302 7.52 16.90 15.86
CA VAL A 302 8.14 15.79 16.58
C VAL A 302 8.37 14.61 15.64
N VAL A 303 9.62 14.13 15.55
CA VAL A 303 9.98 12.96 14.73
C VAL A 303 9.41 11.68 15.36
N THR A 304 8.60 10.93 14.61
CA THR A 304 7.96 9.68 15.09
C THR A 304 8.36 8.43 14.32
N ALA A 305 9.00 8.59 13.16
CA ALA A 305 9.69 7.53 12.42
C ALA A 305 10.93 8.12 11.78
N TRP A 306 12.03 7.37 11.78
CA TRP A 306 13.31 7.80 11.25
C TRP A 306 14.18 6.60 10.87
N THR A 307 15.08 6.84 9.92
CA THR A 307 16.11 5.89 9.53
C THR A 307 17.21 5.89 10.59
N PRO A 308 17.59 4.72 11.16
CA PRO A 308 18.70 4.63 12.10
C PRO A 308 20.01 5.14 11.49
N LEU A 309 20.82 5.89 12.27
CA LEU A 309 22.09 6.43 11.77
C LEU A 309 23.14 5.33 11.54
N SER A 310 23.15 4.32 12.40
CA SER A 310 24.00 3.14 12.31
C SER A 310 23.41 2.02 13.17
N SER A 311 23.67 0.76 12.82
CA SER A 311 23.37 -0.38 13.69
C SER A 311 24.17 -0.36 14.99
N ASP A 312 25.35 0.25 14.97
CA ASP A 312 26.29 0.26 16.10
C ASP A 312 26.05 1.44 17.05
N LEU A 313 25.14 2.34 16.68
CA LEU A 313 24.78 3.52 17.46
C LEU A 313 23.29 3.43 17.83
N PRO A 314 22.92 2.74 18.92
CA PRO A 314 21.52 2.63 19.33
C PRO A 314 20.99 3.98 19.82
N ALA A 315 19.72 4.26 19.53
CA ALA A 315 19.06 5.47 20.01
C ALA A 315 18.85 5.39 21.53
N ALA A 316 19.24 6.46 22.26
CA ALA A 316 18.96 6.62 23.68
C ALA A 316 17.55 7.17 23.98
N GLY A 317 16.85 7.64 22.94
CA GLY A 317 15.51 8.19 23.03
C GLY A 317 14.84 8.28 21.66
N ARG A 318 13.83 9.13 21.54
CA ARG A 318 13.16 9.37 20.26
C ARG A 318 14.10 10.11 19.32
N ALA A 319 14.61 9.40 18.32
CA ALA A 319 15.52 9.97 17.32
C ALA A 319 16.80 10.59 17.91
N THR A 320 17.19 10.25 19.14
CA THR A 320 18.37 10.80 19.83
C THR A 320 19.42 9.72 20.04
N TYR A 321 20.67 10.03 19.72
CA TYR A 321 21.80 9.12 19.80
C TYR A 321 22.91 9.73 20.66
N PRO A 322 23.38 9.02 21.69
CA PRO A 322 24.43 9.53 22.56
C PRO A 322 25.76 9.53 21.81
N LEU A 323 26.56 10.56 22.04
CA LEU A 323 27.93 10.68 21.57
C LEU A 323 28.87 10.84 22.76
N ALA A 324 30.18 10.91 22.49
CA ALA A 324 31.19 11.13 23.52
C ALA A 324 31.03 12.49 24.23
N ASP A 325 31.61 12.61 25.42
CA ASP A 325 31.78 13.87 26.14
C ASP A 325 30.48 14.66 26.43
N GLY A 326 29.39 13.93 26.66
CA GLY A 326 28.08 14.53 26.99
C GLY A 326 27.35 15.14 25.80
N TRP A 327 27.81 14.89 24.58
CA TRP A 327 27.10 15.26 23.36
C TRP A 327 26.07 14.21 22.95
N GLU A 328 25.09 14.64 22.16
CA GLU A 328 24.16 13.78 21.48
C GLU A 328 23.79 14.36 20.12
N THR A 329 23.39 13.49 19.20
CA THR A 329 22.81 13.87 17.92
C THR A 329 21.34 13.51 17.89
N GLU A 330 20.51 14.43 17.41
CA GLU A 330 19.07 14.27 17.29
C GLU A 330 18.67 14.38 15.82
N VAL A 331 17.89 13.41 15.32
CA VAL A 331 17.22 13.53 14.03
C VAL A 331 16.04 14.49 14.19
N THR A 332 16.01 15.54 13.39
CA THR A 332 14.99 16.60 13.40
C THR A 332 14.27 16.67 12.05
N ALA A 333 13.30 17.59 11.93
CA ALA A 333 12.64 17.84 10.65
C ALA A 333 13.62 18.30 9.55
N PHE A 334 14.69 19.04 9.91
CA PHE A 334 15.66 19.59 8.96
C PHE A 334 16.87 18.69 8.68
N GLY A 335 17.10 17.66 9.50
CA GLY A 335 18.29 16.81 9.38
C GLY A 335 18.81 16.37 10.73
N LEU A 336 20.03 16.77 11.06
CA LEU A 336 20.70 16.40 12.31
C LEU A 336 21.00 17.60 13.18
N TRP A 337 20.76 17.46 14.47
CA TRP A 337 21.15 18.42 15.48
C TRP A 337 22.14 17.79 16.45
N LEU A 338 23.40 18.19 16.34
CA LEU A 338 24.47 17.87 17.26
C LEU A 338 24.48 18.86 18.43
N ARG A 339 24.31 18.38 19.66
CA ARG A 339 24.18 19.25 20.83
C ARG A 339 24.70 18.62 22.12
N PRO A 340 25.02 19.44 23.14
CA PRO A 340 25.13 18.93 24.50
C PRO A 340 23.80 18.28 24.95
N ARG A 341 23.87 17.32 25.87
CA ARG A 341 22.67 16.69 26.44
C ARG A 341 21.74 17.69 27.13
N ASP A 342 22.32 18.67 27.83
CA ASP A 342 21.59 19.60 28.69
C ASP A 342 21.34 20.97 28.01
N VAL A 343 20.61 20.98 26.89
CA VAL A 343 20.22 22.23 26.22
C VAL A 343 18.93 22.80 26.83
N PRO A 344 18.87 24.13 27.10
CA PRO A 344 17.64 24.79 27.55
C PRO A 344 16.45 24.55 26.62
N ALA A 345 15.27 24.30 27.20
CA ALA A 345 14.08 23.91 26.44
C ALA A 345 13.66 24.92 25.35
N GLY A 346 13.79 26.23 25.61
CA GLY A 346 13.46 27.28 24.63
C GLY A 346 14.37 27.25 23.39
N ILE A 347 15.66 26.97 23.59
CA ILE A 347 16.62 26.77 22.49
C ILE A 347 16.26 25.50 21.70
N ALA A 348 15.99 24.41 22.41
CA ALA A 348 15.64 23.15 21.77
C ALA A 348 14.37 23.27 20.92
N ALA A 349 13.37 24.00 21.42
CA ALA A 349 12.16 24.29 20.66
C ALA A 349 12.47 25.12 19.40
N ALA A 350 13.29 26.17 19.51
CA ALA A 350 13.66 27.01 18.37
C ALA A 350 14.39 26.23 17.27
N VAL A 351 15.32 25.33 17.63
CA VAL A 351 16.03 24.48 16.66
C VAL A 351 15.08 23.46 16.02
N ARG A 352 14.21 22.81 16.81
CA ARG A 352 13.24 21.83 16.29
C ARG A 352 12.18 22.44 15.36
N SER A 353 11.90 23.74 15.49
CA SER A 353 10.98 24.47 14.60
C SER A 353 11.58 24.82 13.23
N VAL A 354 12.86 24.55 13.00
CA VAL A 354 13.50 24.81 11.70
C VAL A 354 12.87 23.88 10.64
N PRO A 355 12.36 24.43 9.53
CA PRO A 355 11.70 23.65 8.50
C PRO A 355 12.69 22.73 7.76
N PRO A 356 12.19 21.64 7.13
CA PRO A 356 13.01 20.79 6.29
C PRO A 356 13.60 21.53 5.08
N ASP A 357 14.88 21.29 4.80
CA ASP A 357 15.50 21.68 3.53
C ASP A 357 15.26 20.60 2.47
N GLU A 358 14.95 21.02 1.25
CA GLU A 358 14.56 20.13 0.16
C GLU A 358 15.75 19.56 -0.61
N GLN A 359 16.88 20.25 -0.54
CA GLN A 359 18.06 19.97 -1.37
C GLN A 359 19.22 19.41 -0.54
N HIS A 360 19.27 19.73 0.76
CA HIS A 360 20.43 19.41 1.60
C HIS A 360 20.04 18.77 2.93
N LEU A 361 20.83 17.78 3.35
CA LEU A 361 20.84 17.36 4.75
C LEU A 361 21.52 18.46 5.56
N LEU A 362 20.75 19.15 6.41
CA LEU A 362 21.30 20.17 7.28
C LEU A 362 21.79 19.54 8.59
N VAL A 363 23.06 19.79 8.92
CA VAL A 363 23.65 19.45 10.22
C VAL A 363 23.87 20.75 10.99
N ARG A 364 23.27 20.87 12.17
CA ARG A 364 23.49 22.01 13.08
C ARG A 364 24.24 21.55 14.32
N ALA A 365 25.28 22.27 14.71
CA ALA A 365 26.01 22.03 15.95
C ALA A 365 25.71 23.13 16.98
N GLY A 366 25.54 22.75 18.24
CA GLY A 366 25.41 23.68 19.38
C GLY A 366 23.98 24.15 19.68
N ALA A 367 23.88 25.16 20.56
CA ALA A 367 22.64 25.62 21.18
C ALA A 367 22.00 26.85 20.50
N SER A 368 22.17 27.02 19.18
CA SER A 368 21.78 28.20 18.39
C SER A 368 22.40 29.54 18.82
N GLY A 369 23.11 30.21 17.90
CA GLY A 369 23.43 31.64 17.99
C GLY A 369 24.90 32.04 18.22
N GLY A 370 25.87 31.13 18.16
CA GLY A 370 27.29 31.49 18.11
C GLY A 370 28.01 30.68 17.03
N PRO A 371 28.99 31.28 16.33
CA PRO A 371 29.71 30.64 15.22
C PRO A 371 30.36 29.31 15.60
#